data_AF-A0A351MN48-F1
#
_entry.id   AF-A0A351MN48-F1
#
_cell.length_a   1.000
_cell.length_b   1.000
_cell.length_c   1.000
_cell.angle_alpha   90.00
_cell.angle_beta   90.00
_cell.angle_gamma   90.00
#
_symmetry.space_group_name_H-M   'P 1'
#
loop_
_entity.id
_entity.type
_entity.pdbx_description
1 polymer ?
#
loop_
_entity_poly.entity_id
_entity_poly.type
_entity_poly.pdbx_seq_one_letter_code
_entity_poly.pdbx_strand_id
1 'polypeptide(L)'
;MVALPLLAALLCAPLHRAEIVARHPLAGGPTMVWPIGNGEFCVGVDGSGAQNFAGNIMAHWGWHSFPLPDGLRAADLPPQGTYAEGRPTGGDDWPAGRDAERAWLFDNPHRLPLGRLRLVRADGQPVKLEALTNAKRHLDMWRGWHTASYTLDGEPVAVTTAVHGELDAVGLRVISPLVGRGELRIELDCPYPTLDTGAQTG
;
A
#
# COMPACT_ATOMS: atom_id res chain seq x y z
N MET A 1 12.01 -39.11 -39.96
CA MET A 1 11.51 -37.72 -40.08
C MET A 1 10.12 -37.62 -39.45
N VAL A 2 10.01 -37.77 -38.12
CA VAL A 2 8.75 -37.62 -37.36
C VAL A 2 9.11 -37.11 -35.96
N ALA A 3 9.30 -35.79 -35.83
CA ALA A 3 9.54 -35.15 -34.53
C ALA A 3 9.07 -33.68 -34.49
N LEU A 4 8.24 -33.25 -35.45
CA LEU A 4 7.75 -31.87 -35.54
C LEU A 4 6.32 -31.60 -35.01
N PRO A 5 5.36 -32.55 -34.90
CA PRO A 5 4.01 -32.18 -34.50
C PRO A 5 3.87 -31.95 -32.99
N LEU A 6 4.77 -32.50 -32.16
CA LEU A 6 4.73 -32.32 -30.70
C LEU A 6 5.16 -30.91 -30.26
N LEU A 7 6.10 -30.29 -30.98
CA LEU A 7 6.64 -28.97 -30.61
C LEU A 7 5.64 -27.83 -30.88
N ALA A 8 4.83 -27.95 -31.95
CA ALA A 8 3.83 -26.94 -32.31
C ALA A 8 2.62 -26.93 -31.34
N ALA A 9 2.24 -28.08 -30.79
CA ALA A 9 1.15 -28.18 -29.82
C ALA A 9 1.48 -27.52 -28.47
N LEU A 10 2.76 -27.52 -28.08
CA LEU A 10 3.24 -26.85 -26.85
C LEU A 10 3.24 -25.31 -26.95
N LEU A 11 3.26 -24.75 -28.17
CA LEU A 11 3.25 -23.29 -28.41
C LEU A 11 1.84 -22.69 -28.51
N CYS A 12 0.79 -23.53 -28.57
CA CYS A 12 -0.61 -23.11 -28.78
C CYS A 12 -1.55 -23.54 -27.64
N ALA A 13 -1.04 -24.19 -26.60
CA ALA A 13 -1.84 -24.52 -25.43
C ALA A 13 -2.20 -23.25 -24.65
N PRO A 14 -3.46 -23.07 -24.21
CA PRO A 14 -3.86 -21.91 -23.42
C PRO A 14 -3.02 -21.84 -22.14
N LEU A 15 -2.48 -20.65 -21.85
CA LEU A 15 -1.63 -20.43 -20.70
C LEU A 15 -2.45 -20.57 -19.42
N HIS A 16 -2.10 -21.55 -18.57
CA HIS A 16 -2.70 -21.74 -17.25
C HIS A 16 -2.20 -20.67 -16.26
N ARG A 17 -2.64 -19.41 -16.45
CA ARG A 17 -2.10 -18.23 -15.76
C ARG A 17 -2.14 -18.34 -14.24
N ALA A 18 -3.23 -18.88 -13.68
CA ALA A 18 -3.37 -19.06 -12.23
C ALA A 18 -2.28 -19.99 -11.67
N GLU A 19 -1.99 -21.10 -12.35
CA GLU A 19 -0.94 -22.04 -11.94
C GLU A 19 0.46 -21.44 -12.08
N ILE A 20 0.67 -20.59 -13.08
CA ILE A 20 1.95 -19.90 -13.25
C ILE A 20 2.15 -18.93 -12.10
N VAL A 21 1.17 -18.07 -11.82
CA VAL A 21 1.23 -17.12 -10.71
C VAL A 21 1.47 -17.83 -9.38
N ALA A 22 0.80 -18.96 -9.12
CA ALA A 22 0.95 -19.72 -7.88
C ALA A 22 2.36 -20.30 -7.66
N ARG A 23 3.19 -20.46 -8.71
CA ARG A 23 4.58 -20.94 -8.59
C ARG A 23 5.55 -19.87 -8.09
N HIS A 24 5.12 -18.61 -8.04
CA HIS A 24 5.95 -17.46 -7.67
C HIS A 24 5.39 -16.75 -6.44
N PRO A 25 5.31 -17.41 -5.27
CA PRO A 25 4.85 -16.77 -4.06
C PRO A 25 5.83 -15.66 -3.64
N LEU A 26 5.29 -14.56 -3.13
CA LEU A 26 6.13 -13.51 -2.54
C LEU A 26 6.80 -14.04 -1.26
N ALA A 27 8.08 -13.69 -1.12
CA ALA A 27 8.85 -13.89 0.10
C ALA A 27 9.18 -12.53 0.70
N GLY A 28 9.16 -12.43 2.03
CA GLY A 28 9.42 -11.17 2.72
C GLY A 28 9.19 -11.27 4.21
N GLY A 29 9.95 -10.48 4.96
CA GLY A 29 9.81 -10.37 6.41
C GLY A 29 8.52 -9.65 6.83
N PRO A 30 8.26 -9.59 8.14
CA PRO A 30 7.04 -8.99 8.68
C PRO A 30 6.97 -7.46 8.49
N THR A 31 8.09 -6.77 8.30
CA THR A 31 8.13 -5.33 8.02
C THR A 31 7.99 -4.97 6.54
N MET A 32 8.08 -5.95 5.64
CA MET A 32 7.93 -5.70 4.21
C MET A 32 6.46 -5.41 3.88
N VAL A 33 6.20 -4.34 3.14
CA VAL A 33 4.85 -3.97 2.71
C VAL A 33 4.56 -4.61 1.36
N TRP A 34 3.42 -5.29 1.25
CA TRP A 34 2.93 -5.80 -0.03
C TRP A 34 1.69 -5.01 -0.46
N PRO A 35 1.66 -4.43 -1.66
CA PRO A 35 0.49 -3.75 -2.17
C PRO A 35 -0.57 -4.76 -2.62
N ILE A 36 -1.82 -4.51 -2.22
CA ILE A 36 -3.01 -5.15 -2.79
C ILE A 36 -3.94 -4.05 -3.29
N GLY A 37 -4.46 -4.18 -4.51
CA GLY A 37 -5.24 -3.12 -5.14
C GLY A 37 -6.00 -3.56 -6.38
N ASN A 38 -6.87 -2.69 -6.86
CA ASN A 38 -7.75 -2.93 -8.01
C ASN A 38 -7.36 -2.08 -9.25
N GLY A 39 -6.24 -1.36 -9.17
CA GLY A 39 -5.78 -0.43 -10.22
C GLY A 39 -6.07 1.03 -9.91
N GLU A 40 -7.16 1.32 -9.19
CA GLU A 40 -7.55 2.67 -8.77
C GLU A 40 -7.28 2.94 -7.29
N PHE A 41 -7.44 1.92 -6.45
CA PHE A 41 -7.27 1.93 -5.00
C PHE A 41 -6.30 0.82 -4.56
N CYS A 42 -5.44 1.15 -3.60
CA CYS A 42 -4.38 0.25 -3.12
C CYS A 42 -4.19 0.37 -1.60
N VAL A 43 -3.97 -0.77 -0.97
CA VAL A 43 -3.63 -0.90 0.45
C VAL A 43 -2.29 -1.61 0.55
N GLY A 44 -1.33 -0.98 1.22
CA GLY A 44 -0.09 -1.63 1.63
C GLY A 44 -0.31 -2.44 2.90
N VAL A 45 -0.03 -3.74 2.88
CA VAL A 45 -0.17 -4.62 4.05
C VAL A 45 1.17 -5.20 4.50
N ASP A 46 1.45 -5.13 5.79
CA ASP A 46 2.63 -5.70 6.41
C ASP A 46 2.37 -7.12 7.00
N GLY A 47 3.33 -7.65 7.75
CA GLY A 47 3.27 -9.00 8.32
C GLY A 47 2.21 -9.20 9.40
N SER A 48 1.63 -8.14 9.95
CA SER A 48 0.47 -8.22 10.85
C SER A 48 -0.81 -8.60 10.11
N GLY A 49 -0.82 -8.50 8.78
CA GLY A 49 -2.04 -8.55 7.96
C GLY A 49 -2.72 -7.19 7.78
N ALA A 50 -2.31 -6.17 8.53
CA ALA A 50 -2.84 -4.82 8.48
C ALA A 50 -1.68 -3.83 8.22
N GLN A 51 -1.71 -2.64 8.84
CA GLN A 51 -0.71 -1.56 8.70
C GLN A 51 -0.09 -1.19 10.06
N ASN A 52 0.34 -2.19 10.84
CA ASN A 52 0.89 -2.00 12.18
C ASN A 52 2.34 -1.50 12.21
N PHE A 53 3.15 -1.87 11.21
CA PHE A 53 4.58 -1.58 11.11
C PHE A 53 4.87 -0.65 9.95
N ALA A 54 4.17 -0.83 8.84
CA ALA A 54 4.30 0.00 7.65
C ALA A 54 3.10 -0.16 6.71
N GLY A 55 2.90 0.83 5.85
CA GLY A 55 1.91 0.80 4.77
C GLY A 55 0.95 1.99 4.81
N ASN A 56 0.26 2.19 3.70
CA ASN A 56 -0.66 3.28 3.46
C ASN A 56 -1.83 2.81 2.59
N ILE A 57 -2.96 3.51 2.70
CA ILE A 57 -4.09 3.39 1.79
C ILE A 57 -4.02 4.58 0.83
N MET A 58 -4.05 4.35 -0.47
CA MET A 58 -4.01 5.39 -1.49
C MET A 58 -4.99 5.09 -2.62
N ALA A 59 -5.45 6.14 -3.29
CA ALA A 59 -6.27 6.02 -4.50
C ALA A 59 -5.83 7.02 -5.58
N HIS A 60 -6.24 6.78 -6.82
CA HIS A 60 -6.04 7.68 -7.94
C HIS A 60 -6.75 9.02 -7.81
N TRP A 61 -7.88 9.08 -7.10
CA TRP A 61 -8.59 10.33 -6.81
C TRP A 61 -8.10 11.04 -5.54
N GLY A 62 -7.26 10.38 -4.73
CA GLY A 62 -6.76 10.92 -3.47
C GLY A 62 -5.51 11.78 -3.67
N TRP A 63 -5.69 13.08 -3.84
CA TRP A 63 -4.59 14.06 -3.94
C TRP A 63 -4.71 15.14 -2.87
N HIS A 64 -3.56 15.68 -2.47
CA HIS A 64 -3.47 16.78 -1.52
C HIS A 64 -2.42 17.80 -1.98
N SER A 65 -2.66 19.06 -1.60
CA SER A 65 -1.66 20.13 -1.68
C SER A 65 -1.64 20.90 -0.37
N PHE A 66 -0.45 21.14 0.18
CA PHE A 66 -0.26 22.10 1.25
C PHE A 66 -0.58 23.52 0.77
N PRO A 67 -0.99 24.42 1.67
CA PRO A 67 -1.09 25.84 1.36
C PRO A 67 0.23 26.38 0.78
N LEU A 68 0.15 27.40 -0.06
CA LEU A 68 1.34 28.12 -0.52
C LEU A 68 2.07 28.76 0.68
N PRO A 69 3.40 28.84 0.67
CA PRO A 69 4.15 29.59 1.66
C PRO A 69 3.70 31.06 1.74
N ASP A 70 3.82 31.65 2.92
CA ASP A 70 3.47 33.05 3.13
C ASP A 70 4.19 33.97 2.14
N GLY A 71 3.44 34.88 1.51
CA GLY A 71 3.94 35.82 0.52
C GLY A 71 4.03 35.27 -0.91
N LEU A 72 3.79 33.96 -1.12
CA LEU A 72 3.72 33.38 -2.45
C LEU A 72 2.28 33.30 -2.97
N ARG A 73 2.07 33.63 -4.24
CA ARG A 73 0.77 33.52 -4.92
C ARG A 73 0.86 32.51 -6.04
N ALA A 74 -0.28 31.93 -6.41
CA ALA A 74 -0.36 30.98 -7.53
C ALA A 74 0.20 31.55 -8.84
N ALA A 75 0.06 32.87 -9.06
CA ALA A 75 0.60 33.56 -10.25
C ALA A 75 2.13 33.66 -10.27
N ASP A 76 2.80 33.43 -9.14
CA ASP A 76 4.25 33.46 -9.02
C ASP A 76 4.87 32.09 -9.38
N LEU A 77 4.05 31.03 -9.46
CA LEU A 77 4.45 29.69 -9.90
C LEU A 77 4.57 29.64 -11.42
N PRO A 78 5.63 29.03 -11.97
CA PRO A 78 5.73 28.82 -13.41
C PRO A 78 4.63 27.87 -13.90
N PRO A 79 4.20 27.99 -15.16
CA PRO A 79 3.31 27.01 -15.76
C PRO A 79 3.95 25.63 -15.71
N GLN A 80 3.22 24.65 -15.18
CA GLN A 80 3.70 23.27 -15.13
C GLN A 80 3.53 22.65 -16.52
N GLY A 81 4.62 22.16 -17.11
CA GLY A 81 4.52 21.28 -18.27
C GLY A 81 3.80 19.99 -17.86
N THR A 82 2.75 19.61 -18.57
CA THR A 82 2.07 18.34 -18.33
C THR A 82 2.49 17.34 -19.39
N TYR A 83 2.51 16.04 -19.06
CA TYR A 83 2.69 14.99 -20.08
C TYR A 83 1.57 15.01 -21.14
N ALA A 84 0.45 15.68 -20.87
CA ALA A 84 -0.62 15.89 -21.84
C ALA A 84 -0.19 16.81 -23.00
N GLU A 85 0.81 17.67 -22.79
CA GLU A 85 1.36 18.57 -23.82
C GLU A 85 2.58 17.95 -24.54
N GLY A 86 2.94 16.71 -24.18
CA GLY A 86 4.06 15.98 -24.75
C GLY A 86 5.12 15.59 -23.71
N ARG A 87 6.12 14.83 -24.14
CA ARG A 87 7.24 14.44 -23.28
C ARG A 87 8.09 15.68 -22.94
N PRO A 88 8.31 16.02 -21.66
CA PRO A 88 9.26 17.06 -21.29
C PRO A 88 10.66 16.70 -21.81
N THR A 89 11.30 17.62 -22.55
CA THR A 89 12.62 17.42 -23.17
C THR A 89 13.73 18.25 -22.52
N GLY A 90 13.40 19.17 -21.62
CA GLY A 90 14.33 19.99 -20.84
C GLY A 90 14.56 19.46 -19.42
N GLY A 91 15.62 19.95 -18.77
CA GLY A 91 15.84 19.77 -17.34
C GLY A 91 15.07 20.79 -16.50
N ASP A 92 15.04 20.60 -15.19
CA ASP A 92 14.45 21.54 -14.24
C ASP A 92 15.31 22.81 -14.10
N ASP A 93 15.11 23.77 -15.00
CA ASP A 93 15.76 25.08 -14.94
C ASP A 93 14.96 26.04 -14.06
N TRP A 94 15.51 26.35 -12.88
CA TRP A 94 14.88 27.22 -11.88
C TRP A 94 15.69 28.50 -11.71
N PRO A 95 15.05 29.70 -11.74
CA PRO A 95 15.75 30.94 -11.47
C PRO A 95 16.34 30.95 -10.05
N ALA A 96 17.52 31.54 -9.89
CA ALA A 96 18.10 31.76 -8.57
C ALA A 96 17.13 32.56 -7.67
N GLY A 97 16.98 32.15 -6.40
CA GLY A 97 16.10 32.79 -5.43
C GLY A 97 14.64 32.33 -5.45
N ARG A 98 14.32 31.26 -6.19
CA ARG A 98 12.96 30.67 -6.28
C ARG A 98 12.83 29.33 -5.55
N ASP A 99 13.62 29.14 -4.49
CA ASP A 99 13.72 27.85 -3.80
C ASP A 99 12.41 27.47 -3.10
N ALA A 100 11.66 28.44 -2.60
CA ALA A 100 10.38 28.21 -1.94
C ALA A 100 9.30 27.75 -2.93
N GLU A 101 9.22 28.38 -4.11
CA GLU A 101 8.33 27.98 -5.20
C GLU A 101 8.67 26.58 -5.70
N ARG A 102 9.96 26.33 -5.90
CA ARG A 102 10.47 25.03 -6.33
C ARG A 102 10.10 23.95 -5.32
N ALA A 103 10.44 24.13 -4.04
CA ALA A 103 10.15 23.17 -2.99
C ALA A 103 8.65 22.86 -2.91
N TRP A 104 7.81 23.90 -2.93
CA TRP A 104 6.36 23.70 -2.89
C TRP A 104 5.84 22.92 -4.11
N LEU A 105 6.35 23.16 -5.32
CA LEU A 105 5.95 22.41 -6.52
C LEU A 105 6.48 20.97 -6.55
N PHE A 106 7.61 20.70 -5.91
CA PHE A 106 8.09 19.32 -5.72
C PHE A 106 7.18 18.54 -4.77
N ASP A 107 6.70 19.20 -3.72
CA ASP A 107 5.86 18.58 -2.72
C ASP A 107 4.38 18.53 -3.14
N ASN A 108 3.92 19.31 -4.14
CA ASN A 108 2.50 19.48 -4.44
C ASN A 108 2.16 19.51 -5.94
N PRO A 109 1.04 18.89 -6.37
CA PRO A 109 0.18 18.00 -5.59
C PRO A 109 0.85 16.64 -5.36
N HIS A 110 0.59 16.02 -4.21
CA HIS A 110 1.05 14.66 -3.89
C HIS A 110 -0.14 13.75 -3.58
N ARG A 111 0.10 12.42 -3.59
CA ARG A 111 -0.93 11.44 -3.24
C ARG A 111 -1.27 11.54 -1.75
N LEU A 112 -2.56 11.64 -1.45
CA LEU A 112 -3.12 11.67 -0.11
C LEU A 112 -3.16 10.24 0.48
N PRO A 113 -2.49 9.96 1.61
CA PRO A 113 -2.78 8.78 2.40
C PRO A 113 -4.21 8.89 2.95
N LEU A 114 -5.09 7.96 2.57
CA LEU A 114 -6.51 8.00 2.92
C LEU A 114 -6.80 7.47 4.34
N GLY A 115 -5.87 6.68 4.87
CA GLY A 115 -5.96 6.14 6.22
C GLY A 115 -5.06 4.93 6.46
N ARG A 116 -5.22 4.35 7.64
CA ARG A 116 -4.52 3.16 8.12
C ARG A 116 -5.47 2.25 8.86
N LEU A 117 -5.41 0.96 8.57
CA LEU A 117 -6.04 -0.08 9.36
C LEU A 117 -5.00 -0.69 10.28
N ARG A 118 -5.14 -0.51 11.59
CA ARG A 118 -4.22 -1.04 12.60
C ARG A 118 -4.91 -2.03 13.51
N LEU A 119 -4.13 -3.00 14.00
CA LEU A 119 -4.52 -3.83 15.14
C LEU A 119 -4.00 -3.18 16.42
N VAL A 120 -4.91 -2.87 17.33
CA VAL A 120 -4.61 -2.21 18.59
C VAL A 120 -5.06 -3.06 19.77
N ARG A 121 -4.38 -2.89 20.91
CA ARG A 121 -4.75 -3.50 22.17
C ARG A 121 -5.96 -2.80 22.79
N ALA A 122 -6.52 -3.34 23.86
CA ALA A 122 -7.67 -2.75 24.55
C ALA A 122 -7.44 -1.31 25.06
N ASP A 123 -6.18 -0.96 25.35
CA ASP A 123 -5.73 0.36 25.77
C ASP A 123 -5.46 1.33 24.60
N GLY A 124 -5.70 0.89 23.36
CA GLY A 124 -5.46 1.66 22.15
C GLY A 124 -4.00 1.62 21.65
N GLN A 125 -3.09 0.95 22.37
CA GLN A 125 -1.70 0.87 21.91
C GLN A 125 -1.58 -0.07 20.70
N PRO A 126 -0.80 0.29 19.67
CA PRO A 126 -0.61 -0.57 18.50
C PRO A 126 0.11 -1.87 18.89
N VAL A 127 -0.29 -2.98 18.26
CA VAL A 127 0.46 -4.23 18.37
C VAL A 127 1.84 -4.04 17.73
N LYS A 128 2.90 -4.30 18.50
CA LYS A 128 4.30 -4.16 18.09
C LYS A 128 4.86 -5.44 17.51
N LEU A 129 5.89 -5.32 16.66
CA LEU A 129 6.45 -6.44 15.91
C LEU A 129 6.98 -7.55 16.84
N GLU A 130 7.59 -7.16 17.95
CA GLU A 130 8.22 -8.07 18.91
C GLU A 130 7.21 -8.93 19.66
N ALA A 131 5.93 -8.54 19.66
CA ALA A 131 4.86 -9.31 20.28
C ALA A 131 4.36 -10.46 19.39
N LEU A 132 4.68 -10.45 18.09
CA LEU A 132 4.25 -11.50 17.16
C LEU A 132 5.26 -12.65 17.17
N THR A 133 4.78 -13.85 17.45
CA THR A 133 5.57 -15.08 17.33
C THR A 133 4.95 -16.02 16.29
N ASN A 134 5.76 -16.91 15.72
CA ASN A 134 5.32 -17.87 14.69
C ASN A 134 4.61 -17.23 13.48
N ALA A 135 5.02 -16.01 13.11
CA ALA A 135 4.38 -15.24 12.05
C ALA A 135 4.57 -15.89 10.67
N LYS A 136 3.46 -16.06 9.95
CA LYS A 136 3.40 -16.52 8.57
C LYS A 136 2.51 -15.57 7.79
N ARG A 137 2.85 -15.35 6.53
CA ARG A 137 2.06 -14.53 5.61
C ARG A 137 2.05 -15.11 4.22
N HIS A 138 0.99 -14.85 3.47
CA HIS A 138 0.86 -15.23 2.07
C HIS A 138 0.02 -14.20 1.31
N LEU A 139 0.43 -13.88 0.09
CA LEU A 139 -0.38 -13.11 -0.85
C LEU A 139 -0.81 -14.03 -1.98
N ASP A 140 -2.12 -14.28 -2.07
CA ASP A 140 -2.72 -14.90 -3.25
C ASP A 140 -2.79 -13.82 -4.34
N MET A 141 -1.77 -13.77 -5.19
CA MET A 141 -1.67 -12.79 -6.27
C MET A 141 -2.75 -12.96 -7.35
N TRP A 142 -3.42 -14.11 -7.41
CA TRP A 142 -4.48 -14.36 -8.36
C TRP A 142 -5.83 -13.80 -7.87
N ARG A 143 -6.13 -13.98 -6.58
CA ARG A 143 -7.35 -13.48 -5.95
C ARG A 143 -7.22 -12.07 -5.38
N GLY A 144 -6.00 -11.60 -5.15
CA GLY A 144 -5.72 -10.30 -4.54
C GLY A 144 -5.92 -10.28 -3.01
N TRP A 145 -5.75 -11.42 -2.34
CA TRP A 145 -5.99 -11.53 -0.89
C TRP A 145 -4.69 -11.79 -0.14
N HIS A 146 -4.44 -10.98 0.89
CA HIS A 146 -3.37 -11.21 1.84
C HIS A 146 -3.90 -11.97 3.05
N THR A 147 -3.10 -12.91 3.53
CA THR A 147 -3.36 -13.66 4.76
C THR A 147 -2.14 -13.60 5.66
N ALA A 148 -2.38 -13.40 6.95
CA ALA A 148 -1.35 -13.48 7.98
C ALA A 148 -1.85 -14.33 9.16
N SER A 149 -0.94 -15.05 9.79
CA SER A 149 -1.22 -15.81 11.01
C SER A 149 -0.02 -15.76 11.94
N TYR A 150 -0.28 -15.56 13.24
CA TYR A 150 0.75 -15.48 14.27
C TYR A 150 0.14 -15.80 15.64
N THR A 151 1.01 -15.92 16.63
CA THR A 151 0.63 -15.98 18.04
C THR A 151 0.88 -14.63 18.68
N LEU A 152 -0.12 -14.09 19.38
CA LEU A 152 -0.07 -12.85 20.15
C LEU A 152 -0.55 -13.16 21.56
N ASP A 153 0.25 -12.84 22.57
CA ASP A 153 -0.05 -13.12 24.00
C ASP A 153 -0.49 -14.57 24.27
N GLY A 154 0.10 -15.53 23.54
CA GLY A 154 -0.21 -16.96 23.64
C GLY A 154 -1.43 -17.43 22.84
N GLU A 155 -2.18 -16.51 22.22
CA GLU A 155 -3.40 -16.81 21.46
C GLU A 155 -3.16 -16.76 19.94
N PRO A 156 -3.83 -17.62 19.15
CA PRO A 156 -3.74 -17.56 17.71
C PRO A 156 -4.49 -16.33 17.17
N VAL A 157 -3.88 -15.68 16.18
CA VAL A 157 -4.50 -14.61 15.40
C VAL A 157 -4.38 -14.95 13.92
N ALA A 158 -5.50 -14.91 13.21
CA ALA A 158 -5.55 -15.01 11.76
C ALA A 158 -6.16 -13.74 11.18
N VAL A 159 -5.48 -13.16 10.21
CA VAL A 159 -5.87 -11.91 9.54
C VAL A 159 -5.99 -12.16 8.05
N THR A 160 -7.05 -11.64 7.44
CA THR A 160 -7.24 -11.64 5.99
C THR A 160 -7.58 -10.24 5.53
N THR A 161 -6.88 -9.76 4.51
CA THR A 161 -7.09 -8.44 3.93
C THR A 161 -7.26 -8.55 2.44
N ALA A 162 -8.29 -7.91 1.90
CA ALA A 162 -8.61 -7.94 0.48
C ALA A 162 -9.11 -6.57 0.03
N VAL A 163 -8.78 -6.21 -1.20
CA VAL A 163 -9.36 -5.05 -1.89
C VAL A 163 -10.46 -5.53 -2.84
N HIS A 164 -11.58 -4.81 -2.89
CA HIS A 164 -12.68 -5.13 -3.79
C HIS A 164 -12.27 -4.85 -5.24
N GLY A 165 -12.58 -5.78 -6.15
CA GLY A 165 -12.12 -5.71 -7.55
C GLY A 165 -12.70 -4.54 -8.36
N GLU A 166 -13.83 -3.99 -7.94
CA GLU A 166 -14.54 -2.90 -8.65
C GLU A 166 -14.79 -1.66 -7.78
N LEU A 167 -14.64 -1.78 -6.46
CA LEU A 167 -14.95 -0.70 -5.52
C LEU A 167 -13.66 -0.30 -4.83
N ASP A 168 -13.53 0.97 -4.50
CA ASP A 168 -12.43 1.48 -3.68
C ASP A 168 -12.68 1.16 -2.21
N ALA A 169 -12.67 -0.14 -1.90
CA ALA A 169 -13.02 -0.70 -0.62
C ALA A 169 -12.00 -1.76 -0.20
N VAL A 170 -11.64 -1.75 1.08
CA VAL A 170 -10.81 -2.78 1.72
C VAL A 170 -11.63 -3.50 2.79
N GLY A 171 -11.54 -4.83 2.78
CA GLY A 171 -12.04 -5.68 3.85
C GLY A 171 -10.88 -6.19 4.70
N LEU A 172 -11.02 -6.08 6.02
CA LEU A 172 -10.11 -6.67 7.00
C LEU A 172 -10.90 -7.62 7.89
N ARG A 173 -10.49 -8.88 7.95
CA ARG A 173 -11.08 -9.90 8.83
C ARG A 173 -10.03 -10.38 9.81
N VAL A 174 -10.35 -10.30 11.10
CA VAL A 174 -9.50 -10.79 12.19
C VAL A 174 -10.24 -11.88 12.95
N ILE A 175 -9.60 -13.02 13.15
CA ILE A 175 -10.11 -14.15 13.93
C ILE A 175 -9.12 -14.45 15.05
N SER A 176 -9.55 -14.26 16.29
CA SER A 176 -8.76 -14.58 17.49
C SER A 176 -9.67 -14.60 18.72
N PRO A 177 -9.37 -15.43 19.75
CA PRO A 177 -9.99 -15.31 21.06
C PRO A 177 -9.86 -13.89 21.66
N LEU A 178 -8.75 -13.19 21.37
CA LEU A 178 -8.50 -11.82 21.83
C LEU A 178 -9.56 -10.82 21.34
N VAL A 179 -10.08 -11.01 20.13
CA VAL A 179 -11.17 -10.17 19.58
C VAL A 179 -12.46 -10.41 20.36
N GLY A 180 -12.77 -11.68 20.67
CA GLY A 180 -13.95 -12.04 21.46
C GLY A 180 -13.92 -11.49 22.90
N ARG A 181 -12.73 -11.31 23.47
CA ARG A 181 -12.52 -10.68 24.78
C ARG A 181 -12.37 -9.16 24.73
N GLY A 182 -12.33 -8.56 23.54
CA GLY A 182 -12.11 -7.12 23.35
C GLY A 182 -10.68 -6.64 23.68
N GLU A 183 -9.74 -7.58 23.78
CA GLU A 183 -8.30 -7.37 24.05
C GLU A 183 -7.52 -6.97 22.79
N LEU A 184 -8.02 -7.36 21.61
CA LEU A 184 -7.53 -6.98 20.29
C LEU A 184 -8.65 -6.32 19.49
N ARG A 185 -8.38 -5.16 18.90
CA ARG A 185 -9.35 -4.35 18.17
C ARG A 185 -8.77 -3.87 16.84
N ILE A 186 -9.65 -3.50 15.93
CA ILE A 186 -9.29 -2.83 14.68
C ILE A 186 -9.48 -1.33 14.88
N GLU A 187 -8.48 -0.56 14.50
CA GLU A 187 -8.53 0.89 14.44
C GLU A 187 -8.42 1.35 12.99
N LEU A 188 -9.27 2.30 12.62
CA LEU A 188 -9.14 3.08 11.39
C LEU A 188 -8.66 4.48 11.77
N ASP A 189 -7.43 4.79 11.40
CA ASP A 189 -6.84 6.12 11.55
C ASP A 189 -6.82 6.84 10.20
N CYS A 190 -7.19 8.13 10.19
CA CYS A 190 -7.23 8.98 9.01
C CYS A 190 -6.40 10.25 9.27
N PRO A 191 -5.06 10.12 9.34
CA PRO A 191 -4.20 11.22 9.72
C PRO A 191 -4.13 12.27 8.62
N TYR A 192 -3.91 13.52 9.01
CA TYR A 192 -3.61 14.58 8.05
C TYR A 192 -2.28 14.29 7.33
N PRO A 193 -2.15 14.59 6.01
CA PRO A 193 -0.92 14.40 5.27
C PRO A 193 0.26 15.12 5.91
N THR A 194 1.41 14.45 5.92
CA THR A 194 2.68 15.04 6.30
C THR A 194 3.75 14.59 5.31
N LEU A 195 4.73 15.46 5.07
CA LEU A 195 5.92 15.16 4.29
C LEU A 195 6.93 14.29 5.08
N ASP A 196 6.66 14.05 6.37
CA ASP A 196 7.46 13.13 7.17
C ASP A 196 7.32 11.69 6.66
N THR A 197 8.44 11.14 6.20
CA THR A 197 8.56 9.79 5.66
C THR A 197 8.97 8.76 6.73
N GLY A 198 9.13 9.17 7.98
CA GLY A 198 9.36 8.28 9.11
C GLY A 198 8.20 7.29 9.33
N ALA A 199 8.45 6.23 10.10
CA ALA A 199 7.38 5.34 10.56
C ALA A 199 6.42 6.17 11.43
N GLN A 200 5.27 6.52 10.87
CA GLN A 200 4.30 7.37 11.55
C GLN A 200 3.58 6.55 12.62
N THR A 201 4.18 6.50 13.81
CA THR A 201 3.60 5.91 15.02
C THR A 201 2.96 7.02 15.85
N GLY A 202 1.86 7.54 15.35
CA GLY A 202 0.93 8.40 16.05
C GLY A 202 -0.44 8.17 15.46
#